data_AF-A0A7D3ZJL8-F1
#
_entry.id   AF-A0A7D3ZJL8-F1
#
_cell.length_a   1.000
_cell.length_b   1.000
_cell.length_c   1.000
_cell.angle_alpha   90.00
_cell.angle_beta   90.00
_cell.angle_gamma   90.00
#
_symmetry.space_group_name_H-M   'P 1'
#
loop_
_entity.id
_entity.type
_entity.pdbx_description
1 polymer ?
#
loop_
_entity_poly.entity_id
_entity_poly.type
_entity_poly.pdbx_seq_one_letter_code
_entity_poly.pdbx_strand_id
1 'polypeptide(L)'
;MNTSPKKEPGRVLVIGRSPSVLLATVEILRAKGYSADTTNQFDRVLDDYDVTELDVLVFGGMVPADTKQRLREDISERNPHVTFIQGLAGIAGLIAAQVQAVTSPETAGSGEVVYDAAQRSVRLVLDDSAAVAVEAWWLTSFVPPEPKSASMNVFDGRLDAGSHTVPLPERVPSEGSFAAVTVGSSTRVFTVGPLPEAVRRLAPASAADDRLPEVGRVSTGTDGR
;
A
#
# COMPACT_ATOMS: atom_id res chain seq x y z
N MET A 1 2.14 32.84 18.24
CA MET A 1 1.40 31.97 17.30
C MET A 1 2.41 30.97 16.75
N ASN A 2 2.46 29.77 17.32
CA ASN A 2 3.36 28.73 16.82
C ASN A 2 2.65 28.03 15.67
N THR A 3 3.01 28.38 14.44
CA THR A 3 2.74 27.54 13.28
C THR A 3 3.51 26.24 13.46
N SER A 4 2.81 25.17 13.83
CA SER A 4 3.35 23.82 13.75
C SER A 4 3.86 23.60 12.31
N PRO A 5 5.07 23.07 12.11
CA PRO A 5 5.55 22.78 10.77
C PRO A 5 4.56 21.83 10.10
N LYS A 6 4.07 22.19 8.90
CA LYS A 6 3.41 21.23 8.01
C LYS A 6 4.43 20.11 7.81
N LYS A 7 4.18 18.93 8.39
CA LYS A 7 4.99 17.75 8.11
C LYS A 7 4.92 17.55 6.60
N GLU A 8 6.05 17.72 5.91
CA GLU A 8 6.07 17.53 4.47
C GLU A 8 5.59 16.11 4.17
N PRO A 9 4.78 15.92 3.12
CA PRO A 9 4.28 14.61 2.75
C PRO A 9 5.46 13.67 2.45
N GLY A 10 5.45 12.48 3.06
CA GLY A 10 6.65 11.66 3.18
C GLY A 10 7.27 11.20 1.86
N ARG A 11 8.58 10.91 1.89
CA ARG A 11 9.36 10.33 0.79
C ARG A 11 9.14 8.83 0.75
N VAL A 12 8.64 8.31 -0.36
CA VAL A 12 8.18 6.92 -0.52
C VAL A 12 8.95 6.24 -1.64
N LEU A 13 9.52 5.07 -1.40
CA LEU A 13 10.07 4.20 -2.44
C LEU A 13 9.27 2.91 -2.55
N VAL A 14 8.78 2.60 -3.74
CA VAL A 14 8.04 1.35 -4.03
C VAL A 14 8.92 0.42 -4.87
N ILE A 15 9.30 -0.72 -4.30
CA ILE A 15 10.12 -1.74 -4.97
C ILE A 15 9.21 -2.90 -5.37
N GLY A 16 9.16 -3.23 -6.65
CA GLY A 16 8.29 -4.30 -7.13
C GLY A 16 8.67 -4.79 -8.52
N ARG A 17 7.91 -5.74 -9.06
CA ARG A 17 8.22 -6.34 -10.37
C ARG A 17 7.39 -5.77 -11.52
N SER A 18 6.11 -5.46 -11.28
CA SER A 18 5.11 -5.06 -12.29
C SER A 18 5.31 -3.60 -12.71
N PRO A 19 5.76 -3.31 -13.95
CA PRO A 19 5.86 -1.93 -14.46
C PRO A 19 4.56 -1.13 -14.30
N SER A 20 3.42 -1.72 -14.69
CA SER A 20 2.15 -0.98 -14.68
C SER A 20 1.70 -0.61 -13.26
N VAL A 21 1.84 -1.52 -12.29
CA VAL A 21 1.48 -1.26 -10.90
C VAL A 21 2.42 -0.22 -10.29
N LEU A 22 3.72 -0.32 -10.54
CA LEU A 22 4.72 0.60 -10.00
C LEU A 22 4.44 2.05 -10.44
N LEU A 23 4.25 2.26 -11.75
CA LEU A 23 3.98 3.58 -12.30
C LEU A 23 2.64 4.14 -11.80
N ALA A 24 1.58 3.33 -11.80
CA ALA A 24 0.27 3.75 -11.31
C ALA A 24 0.29 4.08 -9.80
N THR A 25 1.06 3.33 -9.00
CA THR A 25 1.22 3.63 -7.57
C THR A 25 1.91 4.98 -7.37
N VAL A 26 2.98 5.25 -8.11
CA VAL A 26 3.69 6.54 -8.03
C VAL A 26 2.78 7.69 -8.44
N GLU A 27 1.99 7.53 -9.50
CA GLU A 27 1.00 8.53 -9.93
C GLU A 27 -0.01 8.84 -8.80
N ILE A 28 -0.61 7.81 -8.20
CA ILE A 28 -1.59 7.96 -7.12
C ILE A 28 -0.95 8.63 -5.89
N LEU A 29 0.26 8.23 -5.51
CA LEU A 29 0.96 8.80 -4.35
C LEU A 29 1.34 10.27 -4.60
N ARG A 30 1.87 10.61 -5.77
CA ARG A 30 2.21 11.99 -6.13
C ARG A 30 0.95 12.87 -6.19
N ALA A 31 -0.16 12.35 -6.72
CA ALA A 31 -1.45 13.06 -6.70
C ALA A 31 -1.97 13.32 -5.28
N LYS A 32 -1.59 12.49 -4.30
CA LYS A 32 -1.88 12.67 -2.87
C LYS A 32 -0.84 13.53 -2.14
N GLY A 33 0.16 14.05 -2.85
CA GLY A 33 1.18 14.96 -2.35
C GLY A 33 2.50 14.31 -1.95
N TYR A 34 2.64 12.98 -1.97
CA TYR A 34 3.88 12.31 -1.58
C TYR A 34 5.00 12.52 -2.60
N SER A 35 6.25 12.61 -2.13
CA SER A 35 7.43 12.44 -2.96
C SER A 35 7.66 10.94 -3.18
N ALA A 36 7.03 10.36 -4.20
CA ALA A 36 7.08 8.92 -4.45
C ALA A 36 7.95 8.56 -5.65
N ASP A 37 8.75 7.50 -5.49
CA ASP A 37 9.52 6.85 -6.53
C ASP A 37 9.33 5.35 -6.54
N THR A 38 9.74 4.70 -7.63
CA THR A 38 9.65 3.26 -7.79
C THR A 38 10.79 2.67 -8.58
N THR A 39 11.13 1.41 -8.32
CA THR A 39 12.08 0.65 -9.13
C THR A 39 11.75 -0.84 -9.17
N ASN A 40 12.16 -1.50 -10.27
CA ASN A 40 12.25 -2.95 -10.37
C ASN A 40 13.70 -3.48 -10.48
N GLN A 41 14.69 -2.62 -10.25
CA GLN A 41 16.13 -2.95 -10.25
C GLN A 41 16.60 -3.17 -8.81
N PHE A 42 16.33 -4.35 -8.25
CA PHE A 42 16.49 -4.61 -6.80
C PHE A 42 17.93 -4.52 -6.28
N ASP A 43 18.87 -4.85 -7.15
CA ASP A 43 20.32 -4.84 -6.93
C ASP A 43 20.91 -3.41 -6.93
N ARG A 44 20.20 -2.44 -7.50
CA ARG A 44 20.66 -1.06 -7.65
C ARG A 44 20.01 -0.06 -6.70
N VAL A 45 19.14 -0.52 -5.80
CA VAL A 45 18.36 0.35 -4.90
C VAL A 45 19.26 1.29 -4.09
N LEU A 46 20.36 0.78 -3.55
CA LEU A 46 21.29 1.55 -2.71
C LEU A 46 22.20 2.50 -3.51
N ASP A 47 22.30 2.30 -4.82
CA ASP A 47 23.12 3.11 -5.73
C ASP A 47 22.28 4.23 -6.37
N ASP A 48 21.04 3.91 -6.74
CA ASP A 48 20.17 4.77 -7.54
C ASP A 48 19.28 5.69 -6.67
N TYR A 49 19.13 5.41 -5.37
CA TYR A 49 18.25 6.16 -4.47
C TYR A 49 18.96 6.56 -3.18
N ASP A 50 18.74 7.81 -2.76
CA ASP A 50 19.09 8.26 -1.43
C ASP A 50 18.10 7.69 -0.40
N VAL A 51 18.51 6.60 0.24
CA VAL A 51 17.71 5.89 1.25
C VAL A 51 17.75 6.55 2.63
N THR A 52 18.63 7.53 2.84
CA THR A 52 18.84 8.17 4.15
C THR A 52 17.69 9.08 4.56
N GLU A 53 16.92 9.57 3.59
CA GLU A 53 15.78 10.46 3.78
C GLU A 53 14.43 9.79 3.48
N LEU A 54 14.40 8.48 3.25
CA LEU A 54 13.13 7.76 3.02
C LEU A 54 12.30 7.67 4.30
N ASP A 55 11.03 8.04 4.20
CA ASP A 55 10.06 7.83 5.27
C ASP A 55 9.42 6.44 5.18
N VAL A 56 9.11 5.99 3.95
CA VAL A 56 8.42 4.72 3.71
C VAL A 56 9.08 3.96 2.56
N LEU A 57 9.28 2.66 2.76
CA LEU A 57 9.68 1.74 1.70
C LEU A 57 8.67 0.61 1.60
N VAL A 58 8.11 0.41 0.40
CA VAL A 58 7.15 -0.66 0.12
C VAL A 58 7.81 -1.77 -0.69
N PHE A 59 7.74 -3.01 -0.20
CA PHE A 59 8.12 -4.19 -0.96
C PHE A 59 6.90 -4.87 -1.59
N GLY A 60 6.92 -5.02 -2.91
CA GLY A 60 5.98 -5.83 -3.66
C GLY A 60 6.09 -7.32 -3.34
N GLY A 61 5.02 -8.08 -3.61
CA GLY A 61 4.97 -9.53 -3.35
C GLY A 61 6.03 -10.32 -4.12
N MET A 62 6.36 -9.89 -5.34
CA MET A 62 7.31 -10.56 -6.25
C MET A 62 8.78 -10.13 -6.07
N VAL A 63 9.09 -9.33 -5.07
CA VAL A 63 10.49 -9.10 -4.68
C VAL A 63 10.96 -10.35 -3.92
N PRO A 64 12.11 -10.96 -4.26
CA PRO A 64 12.63 -12.13 -3.57
C PRO A 64 12.83 -11.91 -2.06
N ALA A 65 12.62 -12.96 -1.26
CA ALA A 65 12.66 -12.86 0.20
C ALA A 65 14.05 -12.48 0.74
N ASP A 66 15.11 -13.09 0.20
CA ASP A 66 16.51 -12.76 0.49
C ASP A 66 16.84 -11.29 0.18
N THR A 67 16.33 -10.80 -0.94
CA THR A 67 16.51 -9.43 -1.40
C THR A 67 15.78 -8.44 -0.49
N LYS A 68 14.55 -8.75 -0.05
CA LYS A 68 13.83 -7.94 0.95
C LYS A 68 14.60 -7.88 2.26
N GLN A 69 15.10 -9.02 2.74
CA GLN A 69 15.85 -9.07 3.99
C GLN A 69 17.11 -8.22 3.91
N ARG A 70 17.94 -8.44 2.89
CA ARG A 70 19.17 -7.67 2.67
C ARG A 70 18.88 -6.16 2.61
N LEU A 71 17.91 -5.74 1.78
CA LEU A 71 17.55 -4.33 1.67
C LEU A 71 17.02 -3.74 2.98
N ARG A 72 16.30 -4.51 3.79
CA ARG A 72 15.87 -4.05 5.13
C ARG A 72 17.06 -3.82 6.05
N GLU A 73 18.00 -4.76 6.09
CA GLU A 73 19.21 -4.66 6.92
C GLU A 73 20.05 -3.45 6.48
N ASP A 74 20.45 -3.39 5.22
CA ASP A 74 21.32 -2.33 4.67
C ASP A 74 20.71 -0.94 4.80
N ILE A 75 19.39 -0.80 4.59
CA ILE A 75 18.70 0.49 4.71
C ILE A 75 18.53 0.87 6.18
N SER A 76 18.22 -0.08 7.07
CA SER A 76 18.04 0.23 8.51
C SER A 76 19.34 0.70 9.17
N GLU A 77 20.49 0.21 8.69
CA GLU A 77 21.81 0.69 9.13
C GLU A 77 22.04 2.17 8.78
N ARG A 78 21.51 2.63 7.64
CA ARG A 78 21.66 4.01 7.15
C ARG A 78 20.53 4.94 7.63
N ASN A 79 19.34 4.40 7.80
CA ASN A 79 18.12 5.11 8.16
C ASN A 79 17.25 4.24 9.09
N PRO A 80 17.42 4.35 10.42
CA PRO A 80 16.66 3.57 11.39
C PRO A 80 15.19 4.02 11.53
N HIS A 81 14.79 5.11 10.86
CA HIS A 81 13.45 5.69 10.98
C HIS A 81 12.51 5.30 9.83
N VAL A 82 13.02 4.65 8.79
CA VAL A 82 12.20 4.22 7.65
C VAL A 82 11.14 3.21 8.09
N THR A 83 9.92 3.39 7.58
CA THR A 83 8.84 2.42 7.77
C THR A 83 8.80 1.45 6.60
N PHE A 84 8.99 0.16 6.87
CA PHE A 84 8.89 -0.89 5.86
C PHE A 84 7.46 -1.45 5.75
N ILE A 85 6.90 -1.43 4.55
CA ILE A 85 5.60 -2.04 4.23
C ILE A 85 5.82 -3.27 3.36
N GLN A 86 5.21 -4.40 3.74
CA GLN A 86 4.98 -5.50 2.81
C GLN A 86 3.66 -5.23 2.08
N GLY A 87 3.73 -4.93 0.78
CA GLY A 87 2.55 -4.74 -0.05
C GLY A 87 1.67 -5.99 -0.02
N LEU A 88 0.37 -5.80 0.20
CA LEU A 88 -0.60 -6.90 0.35
C LEU A 88 -0.94 -7.56 -0.99
N ALA A 89 -0.98 -6.78 -2.07
CA ALA A 89 -1.15 -7.26 -3.43
C ALA A 89 -0.57 -6.24 -4.42
N GLY A 90 -0.31 -6.68 -5.65
CA GLY A 90 0.06 -5.82 -6.77
C GLY A 90 -1.13 -5.01 -7.29
N ILE A 91 -1.73 -4.18 -6.44
CA ILE A 91 -2.85 -3.29 -6.77
C ILE A 91 -2.43 -1.88 -6.39
N ALA A 92 -2.37 -0.98 -7.37
CA ALA A 92 -1.79 0.34 -7.17
C ALA A 92 -2.51 1.17 -6.08
N GLY A 93 -3.85 1.21 -6.13
CA GLY A 93 -4.67 1.92 -5.13
C GLY A 93 -4.53 1.35 -3.71
N LEU A 94 -4.44 0.02 -3.58
CA LEU A 94 -4.22 -0.64 -2.29
C LEU A 94 -2.85 -0.29 -1.71
N ILE A 95 -1.78 -0.34 -2.52
CA ILE A 95 -0.44 0.03 -2.07
C ILE A 95 -0.42 1.49 -1.60
N ALA A 96 -1.03 2.39 -2.35
CA ALA A 96 -1.15 3.79 -1.95
C ALA A 96 -1.93 3.95 -0.63
N ALA A 97 -3.01 3.19 -0.44
CA ALA A 97 -3.77 3.18 0.81
C ALA A 97 -2.96 2.64 1.99
N GLN A 98 -2.08 1.65 1.78
CA GLN A 98 -1.17 1.15 2.82
C GLN A 98 -0.15 2.21 3.23
N VAL A 99 0.40 2.96 2.27
CA VAL A 99 1.29 4.09 2.55
C VAL A 99 0.55 5.13 3.37
N GLN A 100 -0.64 5.55 2.95
CA GLN A 100 -1.47 6.49 3.71
C GLN A 100 -1.71 5.99 5.14
N ALA A 101 -2.01 4.70 5.33
CA ALA A 101 -2.29 4.15 6.66
C ALA A 101 -1.13 4.27 7.65
N VAL A 102 0.14 4.25 7.19
CA VAL A 102 1.30 4.38 8.08
C VAL A 102 1.80 5.82 8.21
N THR A 103 1.49 6.69 7.26
CA THR A 103 1.92 8.10 7.27
C THR A 103 0.86 9.05 7.82
N SER A 104 -0.40 8.64 7.81
CA SER A 104 -1.49 9.41 8.39
C SER A 104 -1.28 9.58 9.90
N PRO A 105 -1.44 10.81 10.44
CA PRO A 105 -1.45 10.98 11.87
C PRO A 105 -2.61 10.17 12.48
N GLU A 106 -2.38 9.62 13.67
CA GLU A 106 -3.49 9.17 14.51
C GLU A 106 -4.31 10.41 14.86
N THR A 107 -5.48 10.54 14.24
CA THR A 107 -6.36 11.68 14.52
C THR A 107 -7.02 11.40 15.86
N ALA A 108 -6.88 12.29 16.84
CA ALA A 108 -7.71 12.25 18.04
C ALA A 108 -9.18 12.29 17.60
N GLY A 109 -9.96 11.26 17.92
CA GLY A 109 -11.34 11.10 17.44
C GLY A 109 -11.52 10.17 16.23
N SER A 110 -10.45 9.57 15.69
CA SER A 110 -10.61 8.43 14.78
C SER A 110 -11.01 7.22 15.62
N GLY A 111 -12.29 7.05 15.86
CA GLY A 111 -12.75 5.94 16.68
C GLY A 111 -12.47 4.57 16.04
N GLU A 112 -12.99 3.51 16.64
CA GLU A 112 -12.61 2.15 16.30
C GLU A 112 -13.07 1.76 14.89
N VAL A 113 -12.12 1.36 14.01
CA VAL A 113 -12.41 0.80 12.69
C VAL A 113 -11.92 -0.64 12.62
N VAL A 114 -12.85 -1.57 12.42
CA VAL A 114 -12.59 -3.02 12.39
C VAL A 114 -13.37 -3.66 11.26
N TYR A 115 -12.75 -4.60 10.55
CA TYR A 115 -13.44 -5.47 9.60
C TYR A 115 -13.97 -6.72 10.31
N ASP A 116 -15.29 -6.94 10.23
CA ASP A 116 -15.95 -8.17 10.69
C ASP A 116 -16.03 -9.16 9.52
N ALA A 117 -15.17 -10.18 9.54
CA ALA A 117 -15.11 -11.19 8.49
C ALA A 117 -16.34 -12.11 8.45
N ALA A 118 -17.03 -12.31 9.59
CA ALA A 118 -18.21 -13.16 9.66
C ALA A 118 -19.42 -12.46 9.03
N GLN A 119 -19.55 -11.15 9.25
CA GLN A 119 -20.63 -10.33 8.69
C GLN A 119 -20.26 -9.68 7.35
N ARG A 120 -19.00 -9.78 6.91
CA ARG A 120 -18.44 -9.10 5.73
C ARG A 120 -18.76 -7.60 5.73
N SER A 121 -18.47 -6.95 6.84
CA SER A 121 -18.79 -5.54 7.05
C SER A 121 -17.65 -4.80 7.72
N VAL A 122 -17.53 -3.51 7.45
CA VAL A 122 -16.69 -2.60 8.22
C VAL A 122 -17.54 -2.04 9.34
N ARG A 123 -17.08 -2.21 10.58
CA ARG A 123 -17.64 -1.56 11.76
C ARG A 123 -16.79 -0.34 12.12
N LEU A 124 -17.47 0.77 12.35
CA LEU A 124 -16.90 2.07 12.67
C LEU A 124 -17.55 2.58 13.94
N VAL A 125 -16.75 2.99 14.92
CA VAL A 125 -17.20 3.84 16.03
C VAL A 125 -16.59 5.20 15.79
N LEU A 126 -17.39 6.27 15.82
CA LEU A 126 -16.94 7.64 15.60
C LEU A 126 -17.28 8.49 16.82
N ASP A 127 -16.29 9.22 17.34
CA ASP A 127 -16.50 10.13 18.48
C ASP A 127 -17.25 11.40 18.06
N ASP A 128 -17.03 11.84 16.82
CA ASP A 128 -17.63 13.03 16.20
C ASP A 128 -18.09 12.73 14.77
N SER A 129 -18.88 13.64 14.19
CA SER A 129 -19.21 13.56 12.76
C SER A 129 -17.95 13.66 11.90
N ALA A 130 -17.76 12.70 11.00
CA ALA A 130 -16.57 12.61 10.15
C ALA A 130 -16.94 12.28 8.69
N ALA A 131 -16.06 12.72 7.76
CA ALA A 131 -16.08 12.20 6.40
C ALA A 131 -15.49 10.79 6.41
N VAL A 132 -16.20 9.84 5.82
CA VAL A 132 -15.82 8.44 5.76
C VAL A 132 -15.87 7.96 4.32
N ALA A 133 -14.78 7.34 3.88
CA ALA A 133 -14.70 6.67 2.60
C ALA A 133 -14.28 5.21 2.81
N VAL A 134 -14.97 4.28 2.16
CA VAL A 134 -14.66 2.84 2.14
C VAL A 134 -14.43 2.44 0.69
N GLU A 135 -13.22 2.04 0.37
CA GLU A 135 -12.84 1.56 -0.96
C GLU A 135 -12.43 0.10 -0.87
N ALA A 136 -12.87 -0.72 -1.83
CA ALA A 136 -12.50 -2.12 -1.95
C ALA A 136 -11.75 -2.36 -3.26
N TRP A 137 -10.77 -3.26 -3.21
CA TRP A 137 -10.03 -3.73 -4.38
C TRP A 137 -9.93 -5.25 -4.38
N TRP A 138 -9.89 -5.85 -5.56
CA TRP A 138 -9.65 -7.28 -5.70
C TRP A 138 -8.90 -7.59 -6.98
N LEU A 139 -8.17 -8.70 -6.96
CA LEU A 139 -7.47 -9.21 -8.13
C LEU A 139 -8.46 -9.90 -9.07
N THR A 140 -8.36 -9.57 -10.35
CA THR A 140 -9.14 -10.19 -11.45
C THR A 140 -8.27 -11.08 -12.33
N SER A 141 -6.95 -10.93 -12.25
CA SER A 141 -5.96 -11.85 -12.83
C SER A 141 -4.70 -11.84 -11.99
N PHE A 142 -4.10 -13.02 -11.83
CA PHE A 142 -2.88 -13.23 -11.05
C PHE A 142 -1.65 -13.54 -11.91
N VAL A 143 -1.77 -13.40 -13.23
CA VAL A 143 -0.71 -13.76 -14.19
C VAL A 143 0.46 -12.78 -14.06
N PRO A 144 1.67 -13.24 -13.69
CA PRO A 144 2.85 -12.39 -13.69
C PRO A 144 3.25 -11.97 -15.11
N PRO A 145 3.94 -10.83 -15.29
CA PRO A 145 4.34 -9.90 -14.24
C PRO A 145 3.27 -8.85 -13.91
N GLU A 146 2.17 -8.82 -14.68
CA GLU A 146 1.16 -7.76 -14.66
C GLU A 146 -0.18 -8.29 -14.11
N PRO A 147 -0.40 -8.26 -12.79
CA PRO A 147 -1.70 -8.60 -12.24
C PRO A 147 -2.77 -7.62 -12.72
N LYS A 148 -4.00 -8.09 -12.86
CA LYS A 148 -5.16 -7.23 -13.11
C LYS A 148 -5.99 -7.12 -11.84
N SER A 149 -6.61 -5.97 -11.67
CA SER A 149 -7.46 -5.69 -10.52
C SER A 149 -8.70 -4.92 -10.92
N ALA A 150 -9.67 -4.90 -10.02
CA ALA A 150 -10.82 -4.02 -10.05
C ALA A 150 -10.98 -3.35 -8.68
N SER A 151 -11.70 -2.23 -8.66
CA SER A 151 -12.00 -1.48 -7.45
C SER A 151 -13.46 -1.07 -7.39
N MET A 152 -13.90 -0.69 -6.20
CA MET A 152 -15.24 -0.15 -5.95
C MET A 152 -15.21 0.79 -4.75
N ASN A 153 -15.78 1.97 -4.93
CA ASN A 153 -16.18 2.82 -3.81
C ASN A 153 -17.43 2.20 -3.18
N VAL A 154 -17.27 1.64 -1.98
CA VAL A 154 -18.35 0.98 -1.22
C VAL A 154 -19.19 2.02 -0.48
N PHE A 155 -18.56 3.06 0.04
CA PHE A 155 -19.21 4.16 0.73
C PHE A 155 -18.35 5.41 0.62
N ASP A 156 -18.99 6.56 0.39
CA ASP A 156 -18.35 7.87 0.45
C ASP A 156 -19.39 8.89 0.90
N GLY A 157 -19.15 9.46 2.08
CA GLY A 157 -20.09 10.40 2.68
C GLY A 157 -19.68 10.84 4.07
N ARG A 158 -20.56 11.60 4.72
CA ARG A 158 -20.42 11.94 6.13
C ARG A 158 -21.25 11.01 6.98
N LEU A 159 -20.68 10.59 8.11
CA LEU A 159 -21.37 9.84 9.17
C LEU A 159 -21.36 10.68 10.44
N ASP A 160 -22.44 10.62 11.21
CA ASP A 160 -22.54 11.27 12.52
C ASP A 160 -21.73 10.51 13.58
N ALA A 161 -21.60 11.09 14.77
CA ALA A 161 -21.02 10.37 15.91
C ALA A 161 -21.83 9.10 16.24
N GLY A 162 -21.17 8.04 16.69
CA GLY A 162 -21.79 6.77 17.06
C GLY A 162 -21.25 5.56 16.30
N SER A 163 -22.00 4.46 16.35
CA SER A 163 -21.63 3.18 15.74
C SER A 163 -22.29 3.01 14.39
N HIS A 164 -21.49 2.64 13.38
CA HIS A 164 -21.91 2.47 12.00
C HIS A 164 -21.40 1.15 11.44
N THR A 165 -22.19 0.57 10.54
CA THR A 165 -21.84 -0.66 9.83
C THR A 165 -21.98 -0.42 8.34
N VAL A 166 -20.89 -0.63 7.61
CA VAL A 166 -20.86 -0.56 6.14
C VAL A 166 -20.68 -1.98 5.59
N PRO A 167 -21.72 -2.60 5.01
CA PRO A 167 -21.62 -3.93 4.44
C PRO A 167 -20.78 -3.91 3.15
N LEU A 168 -19.90 -4.89 2.97
CA LEU A 168 -19.23 -5.10 1.69
C LEU A 168 -20.18 -5.79 0.71
N PRO A 169 -20.39 -5.23 -0.49
CA PRO A 169 -21.24 -5.85 -1.51
C PRO A 169 -20.73 -7.23 -1.93
N GLU A 170 -21.63 -8.13 -2.34
CA GLU A 170 -21.29 -9.46 -2.84
C GLU A 170 -20.38 -9.43 -4.08
N ARG A 171 -20.38 -8.33 -4.83
CA ARG A 171 -19.47 -8.11 -5.96
C ARG A 171 -17.99 -8.11 -5.54
N VAL A 172 -17.68 -7.78 -4.29
CA VAL A 172 -16.31 -7.92 -3.75
C VAL A 172 -16.08 -9.41 -3.44
N PRO A 173 -15.15 -10.09 -4.10
CA PRO A 173 -14.93 -11.51 -3.87
C PRO A 173 -14.52 -11.84 -2.42
N SER A 174 -14.64 -13.11 -2.04
CA SER A 174 -14.19 -13.63 -0.74
C SER A 174 -12.70 -14.00 -0.72
N GLU A 175 -12.01 -13.94 -1.84
CA GLU A 175 -10.57 -14.21 -1.98
C GLU A 175 -9.88 -13.08 -2.74
N GLY A 176 -8.58 -12.90 -2.47
CA GLY A 176 -7.75 -11.89 -3.14
C GLY A 176 -8.33 -10.48 -3.10
N SER A 177 -9.01 -10.15 -2.01
CA SER A 177 -9.81 -8.93 -1.85
C SER A 177 -9.38 -8.16 -0.61
N PHE A 178 -9.41 -6.84 -0.72
CA PHE A 178 -8.87 -5.90 0.26
C PHE A 178 -9.80 -4.70 0.36
N ALA A 179 -9.76 -4.02 1.50
CA ALA A 179 -10.50 -2.78 1.69
C ALA A 179 -9.65 -1.78 2.46
N ALA A 180 -9.87 -0.50 2.18
CA ALA A 180 -9.38 0.58 3.02
C ALA A 180 -10.56 1.43 3.48
N VAL A 181 -10.43 1.95 4.69
CA VAL A 181 -11.40 2.82 5.32
C VAL A 181 -10.65 4.07 5.73
N THR A 182 -11.09 5.21 5.21
CA THR A 182 -10.53 6.52 5.55
C THR A 182 -11.56 7.30 6.35
N VAL A 183 -11.18 7.73 7.55
CA VAL A 183 -11.97 8.59 8.44
C VAL A 183 -11.20 9.89 8.64
N GLY A 184 -11.71 10.98 8.04
CA GLY A 184 -10.99 12.24 8.00
C GLY A 184 -9.61 12.09 7.31
N SER A 185 -8.53 12.21 8.09
CA SER A 185 -7.16 12.04 7.60
C SER A 185 -6.53 10.68 7.89
N SER A 186 -7.19 9.83 8.67
CA SER A 186 -6.66 8.53 9.10
C SER A 186 -7.20 7.41 8.21
N THR A 187 -6.31 6.55 7.72
CA THR A 187 -6.66 5.41 6.86
C THR A 187 -6.31 4.10 7.55
N ARG A 188 -7.18 3.09 7.45
CA ARG A 188 -6.88 1.70 7.82
C ARG A 188 -7.11 0.78 6.62
N VAL A 189 -6.26 -0.23 6.48
CA VAL A 189 -6.32 -1.21 5.39
C VAL A 189 -6.51 -2.61 5.96
N PHE A 190 -7.37 -3.40 5.32
CA PHE A 190 -7.75 -4.74 5.75
C PHE A 190 -7.65 -5.73 4.60
N THR A 191 -7.31 -6.98 4.93
CA THR A 191 -7.54 -8.12 4.03
C THR A 191 -8.97 -8.61 4.24
N VAL A 192 -9.79 -8.54 3.20
CA VAL A 192 -11.19 -8.99 3.19
C VAL A 192 -11.25 -10.49 2.90
N GLY A 193 -10.47 -10.90 1.92
CA GLY A 193 -10.35 -12.27 1.46
C GLY A 193 -8.89 -12.62 1.24
N PRO A 194 -8.37 -13.73 1.80
CA PRO A 194 -6.96 -14.08 1.66
C PRO A 194 -6.59 -14.26 0.19
N LEU A 195 -5.34 -13.94 -0.17
CA LEU A 195 -4.81 -14.34 -1.47
C LEU A 195 -4.90 -15.86 -1.65
N PRO A 196 -5.36 -16.36 -2.82
CA PRO A 196 -5.38 -17.79 -3.11
C PRO A 196 -3.98 -18.41 -2.96
N GLU A 197 -3.92 -19.66 -2.50
CA GLU A 197 -2.64 -20.34 -2.24
C GLU A 197 -1.76 -20.44 -3.49
N ALA A 198 -2.38 -20.68 -4.66
CA ALA A 198 -1.68 -20.73 -5.94
C ALA A 198 -0.86 -19.45 -6.22
N VAL A 199 -1.37 -18.29 -5.80
CA VAL A 199 -0.71 -16.99 -5.96
C VAL A 199 0.45 -16.85 -4.98
N ARG A 200 0.26 -17.30 -3.74
CA ARG A 200 1.32 -17.29 -2.72
C ARG A 200 2.54 -18.11 -3.16
N ARG A 201 2.33 -19.23 -3.86
CA ARG A 201 3.41 -20.09 -4.40
C ARG A 201 4.22 -19.46 -5.54
N LEU A 202 3.73 -18.37 -6.14
CA LEU A 202 4.45 -17.62 -7.16
C LEU A 202 5.45 -16.61 -6.57
N ALA A 203 5.41 -16.35 -5.27
CA ALA A 203 6.39 -15.50 -4.62
C ALA A 203 7.80 -16.12 -4.76
N PRO A 204 8.79 -15.37 -5.28
CA PRO A 204 10.15 -15.88 -5.41
C PRO A 204 10.78 -16.17 -4.05
N ALA A 205 11.36 -17.36 -3.90
CA ALA A 205 12.06 -17.72 -2.66
C ALA A 205 13.44 -17.05 -2.57
N SER A 206 14.11 -16.84 -3.72
CA SER A 206 15.45 -16.23 -3.81
C SER A 206 15.61 -15.44 -5.11
N ALA A 207 16.65 -14.62 -5.19
CA ALA A 207 16.99 -13.87 -6.40
C ALA A 207 17.33 -14.77 -7.60
N ALA A 208 17.69 -16.04 -7.36
CA ALA A 208 17.99 -17.02 -8.41
C ALA A 208 16.73 -17.71 -9.00
N ASP A 209 15.53 -17.36 -8.53
CA ASP A 209 14.28 -17.93 -9.00
C ASP A 209 13.89 -17.38 -10.38
N ASP A 210 14.09 -18.19 -11.41
CA ASP A 210 13.91 -17.86 -12.83
C ASP A 210 12.51 -18.20 -13.38
N ARG A 211 11.58 -18.65 -12.51
CA ARG A 211 10.22 -19.05 -12.92
C ARG A 211 9.36 -17.92 -13.46
N LEU A 212 9.78 -16.66 -13.27
CA LEU A 212 9.03 -15.47 -13.64
C LEU A 212 9.62 -14.82 -14.90
N PRO A 213 8.78 -14.33 -15.83
CA PRO A 213 9.24 -13.73 -17.08
C PRO A 213 10.05 -12.45 -16.84
N GLU A 214 10.99 -12.16 -17.75
CA GLU A 214 11.71 -10.88 -17.76
C GLU A 214 10.73 -9.70 -17.91
N VAL A 215 11.08 -8.57 -17.29
CA VAL A 215 10.29 -7.34 -17.31
C VAL A 215 11.16 -6.18 -17.75
N GLY A 216 10.57 -5.26 -18.52
CA GLY A 216 11.25 -4.01 -18.87
C GLY A 216 11.66 -3.23 -17.63
N ARG A 217 12.83 -2.59 -17.66
CA ARG A 217 13.34 -1.79 -16.53
C ARG A 217 12.44 -0.59 -16.26
N VAL A 218 12.13 -0.34 -14.99
CA VAL A 218 11.37 0.81 -14.52
C VAL A 218 12.10 1.43 -13.35
N SER A 219 12.32 2.75 -13.43
CA SER A 219 12.83 3.59 -12.34
C SER A 219 12.34 5.01 -12.56
N THR A 220 11.84 5.68 -11.50
CA THR A 220 11.32 7.06 -11.60
C THR A 220 12.14 8.09 -10.84
N GLY A 221 13.23 7.67 -10.18
CA GLY A 221 14.12 8.57 -9.45
C GLY A 221 14.59 9.71 -10.32
N THR A 222 14.47 10.94 -9.82
CA THR A 222 15.13 12.09 -10.42
C THR A 222 16.64 11.93 -10.28
N ASP A 223 17.33 11.76 -11.41
CA ASP A 223 18.74 12.15 -11.52
C ASP A 223 18.86 13.56 -10.95
N GLY A 224 19.68 13.72 -9.91
CA GLY A 224 20.05 15.04 -9.42
C GLY A 224 20.57 15.88 -10.58
N ARG A 225 19.86 16.97 -10.88
CA ARG A 225 20.39 18.14 -11.56
C ARG A 225 20.04 19.37 -10.77
#